data_AF-A0A433DVJ1-F1
#
_entry.id   AF-A0A433DVJ1-F1
#
_cell.length_a   1.000
_cell.length_b   1.000
_cell.length_c   1.000
_cell.angle_alpha   90.00
_cell.angle_beta   90.00
_cell.angle_gamma   90.00
#
_symmetry.space_group_name_H-M   'P 1'
#
loop_
_entity.id
_entity.type
_entity.pdbx_description
1 polymer ?
#
loop_
_entity_poly.entity_id
_entity_poly.type
_entity_poly.pdbx_seq_one_letter_code
_entity_poly.pdbx_strand_id
1 'polypeptide(L)'
;MTPEELNAARGRIVPDVATGGLRVLFCGINPSLTTAVTGHHFAHPGNRFWPVLHRSGFTPRQLRPAEQGELLGLGLGITNVVARATARADELDAEEFREGGAALAAKVERLAPQWLAVVGITAYRTAFGEPKARIGPQDRTIGGARVWALPNPSGLNAHWTVQTMAEEYARLREAVTDRSGS
;
A
#
# COMPACT_ATOMS: atom_id res chain seq x y z
N MET A 1 14.68 -18.91 -0.12
CA MET A 1 14.49 -18.26 -1.43
C MET A 1 15.84 -18.13 -2.10
N THR A 2 16.05 -18.86 -3.18
CA THR A 2 17.25 -18.75 -4.01
C THR A 2 17.12 -17.56 -4.98
N PRO A 3 18.24 -17.04 -5.53
CA PRO A 3 18.19 -16.03 -6.59
C PRO A 3 17.38 -16.48 -7.81
N GLU A 4 17.44 -17.76 -8.15
CA GLU A 4 16.70 -18.35 -9.27
C GLU A 4 15.18 -18.32 -9.03
N GLU A 5 14.73 -18.69 -7.84
CA GLU A 5 13.31 -18.62 -7.44
C GLU A 5 12.78 -17.18 -7.51
N LEU A 6 13.59 -16.21 -7.07
CA LEU A 6 13.23 -14.79 -7.15
C LEU A 6 13.13 -14.32 -8.60
N ASN A 7 14.09 -14.67 -9.45
CA ASN A 7 14.07 -14.27 -10.85
C ASN A 7 12.89 -14.90 -11.61
N ALA A 8 12.56 -16.16 -11.33
CA ALA A 8 11.40 -16.86 -11.88
C ALA A 8 10.05 -16.28 -11.41
N ALA A 9 10.05 -15.39 -10.42
CA ALA A 9 8.87 -14.69 -9.94
C ALA A 9 8.65 -13.32 -10.59
N ARG A 10 9.59 -12.85 -11.42
CA ARG A 10 9.41 -11.61 -12.19
C ARG A 10 8.16 -11.69 -13.06
N GLY A 11 7.38 -10.61 -13.09
CA GLY A 11 6.17 -10.54 -13.90
C GLY A 11 4.95 -11.28 -13.32
N ARG A 12 5.09 -12.05 -12.24
CA ARG A 12 3.94 -12.68 -11.59
C ARG A 12 3.02 -11.61 -11.00
N ILE A 13 1.73 -11.94 -11.00
CA ILE A 13 0.68 -11.14 -10.36
C ILE A 13 0.40 -11.75 -8.99
N VAL A 14 0.25 -10.89 -7.98
CA VAL A 14 -0.15 -11.29 -6.63
C VAL A 14 -1.58 -10.82 -6.38
N PRO A 15 -2.49 -11.72 -5.96
CA PRO A 15 -3.86 -11.33 -5.65
C PRO A 15 -3.94 -10.24 -4.59
N ASP A 16 -4.91 -9.35 -4.73
CA ASP A 16 -5.20 -8.35 -3.71
C ASP A 16 -5.76 -9.01 -2.44
N VAL A 17 -5.52 -8.37 -1.31
CA VAL A 17 -6.26 -8.62 -0.06
C VAL A 17 -7.34 -7.56 0.02
N ALA A 18 -8.50 -7.80 -0.59
CA ALA A 18 -9.53 -6.79 -0.70
C ALA A 18 -10.95 -7.37 -0.67
N THR A 19 -11.87 -6.61 -0.07
CA THR A 19 -13.31 -6.84 -0.08
C THR A 19 -14.03 -5.49 -0.13
N GLY A 20 -15.36 -5.49 -0.29
CA GLY A 20 -16.15 -4.26 -0.24
C GLY A 20 -16.25 -3.68 1.17
N GLY A 21 -16.43 -2.35 1.28
CA GLY A 21 -16.73 -1.69 2.56
C GLY A 21 -15.53 -1.52 3.51
N LEU A 22 -14.29 -1.57 2.98
CA LEU A 22 -13.08 -1.36 3.76
C LEU A 22 -13.02 0.06 4.34
N ARG A 23 -12.47 0.20 5.55
CA ARG A 23 -12.10 1.50 6.12
C ARG A 23 -10.89 2.09 5.41
N VAL A 24 -9.87 1.25 5.17
CA VAL A 24 -8.65 1.66 4.47
C VAL A 24 -8.22 0.57 3.50
N LEU A 25 -7.99 0.94 2.24
CA LEU A 25 -7.27 0.14 1.27
C LEU A 25 -5.85 0.68 1.14
N PHE A 26 -4.86 -0.05 1.67
CA PHE A 26 -3.45 0.27 1.47
C PHE A 26 -3.02 -0.14 0.07
N CYS A 27 -2.30 0.74 -0.60
CA CYS A 27 -1.85 0.54 -1.97
C CYS A 27 -0.33 0.67 -2.05
N GLY A 28 0.37 -0.45 -2.20
CA GLY A 28 1.80 -0.46 -2.49
C GLY A 28 2.10 -0.02 -3.92
N ILE A 29 3.39 0.11 -4.25
CA ILE A 29 3.84 0.46 -5.61
C ILE A 29 3.56 -0.72 -6.54
N ASN A 30 4.25 -1.84 -6.29
CA ASN A 30 4.14 -3.09 -7.01
C ASN A 30 4.71 -4.24 -6.15
N PRO A 31 4.38 -5.50 -6.47
CA PRO A 31 4.96 -6.65 -5.79
C PRO A 31 6.49 -6.69 -5.92
N SER A 32 7.19 -6.82 -4.80
CA SER A 32 8.59 -7.26 -4.83
C SER A 32 8.68 -8.73 -5.28
N LEU A 33 9.84 -9.18 -5.74
CA LEU A 33 10.07 -10.60 -6.05
C LEU A 33 9.78 -11.51 -4.84
N THR A 34 10.08 -11.07 -3.62
CA THR A 34 9.72 -11.81 -2.40
C THR A 34 8.20 -11.94 -2.23
N THR A 35 7.45 -10.87 -2.50
CA THR A 35 5.98 -10.91 -2.49
C THR A 35 5.44 -11.82 -3.60
N ALA A 36 6.06 -11.81 -4.76
CA ALA A 36 5.69 -12.68 -5.88
C ALA A 36 5.97 -14.17 -5.64
N VAL A 37 7.04 -14.51 -4.92
CA VAL A 37 7.32 -15.91 -4.52
C VAL A 37 6.39 -16.38 -3.40
N THR A 38 6.18 -15.54 -2.38
CA THR A 38 5.42 -15.92 -1.18
C THR A 38 3.91 -15.78 -1.33
N GLY A 39 3.44 -14.96 -2.29
CA GLY A 39 2.04 -14.56 -2.39
C GLY A 39 1.60 -13.59 -1.28
N HIS A 40 2.54 -13.06 -0.50
CA HIS A 40 2.25 -12.22 0.66
C HIS A 40 2.77 -10.80 0.47
N HIS A 41 1.89 -9.83 0.66
CA HIS A 41 2.20 -8.41 0.50
C HIS A 41 3.24 -7.97 1.53
N PHE A 42 4.17 -7.13 1.08
CA PHE A 42 5.25 -6.58 1.92
C PHE A 42 6.09 -7.65 2.65
N ALA A 43 6.30 -8.82 2.03
CA ALA A 43 6.96 -9.96 2.66
C ALA A 43 8.49 -9.88 2.75
N HIS A 44 9.12 -8.92 2.06
CA HIS A 44 10.58 -8.74 2.14
C HIS A 44 11.01 -8.36 3.57
N PRO A 45 12.01 -9.02 4.18
CA PRO A 45 12.38 -8.79 5.60
C PRO A 45 12.74 -7.35 5.94
N GLY A 46 13.35 -6.63 5.00
CA GLY A 46 13.66 -5.19 5.14
C GLY A 46 12.46 -4.26 4.97
N ASN A 47 11.26 -4.77 4.68
CA ASN A 47 10.06 -3.96 4.55
C ASN A 47 9.42 -3.70 5.92
N ARG A 48 9.08 -2.44 6.19
CA ARG A 48 8.60 -1.98 7.49
C ARG A 48 7.08 -1.87 7.60
N PHE A 49 6.32 -2.25 6.58
CA PHE A 49 4.86 -2.10 6.55
C PHE A 49 4.19 -2.73 7.77
N TRP A 50 4.47 -4.01 8.05
CA TRP A 50 3.83 -4.74 9.15
C TRP A 50 4.18 -4.19 10.54
N PRO A 51 5.45 -3.89 10.88
CA PRO A 51 5.80 -3.17 12.11
C PRO A 51 5.14 -1.80 12.24
N VAL A 52 5.09 -1.02 11.16
CA VAL A 52 4.49 0.33 11.13
C VAL A 52 2.98 0.25 11.34
N LEU A 53 2.31 -0.68 10.65
CA LEU A 53 0.87 -0.89 10.76
C LEU A 53 0.46 -1.24 12.20
N HIS A 54 1.24 -2.10 12.87
CA HIS A 54 0.98 -2.40 14.27
C HIS A 54 1.26 -1.21 15.19
N ARG A 55 2.43 -0.57 15.07
CA ARG A 55 2.82 0.55 15.96
C ARG A 55 1.93 1.78 15.80
N SER A 56 1.32 1.95 14.64
CA SER A 56 0.31 2.99 14.39
C SER A 56 -1.07 2.65 14.97
N GLY A 57 -1.27 1.46 15.53
CA GLY A 57 -2.52 1.04 16.16
C GLY A 57 -3.59 0.54 15.18
N PHE A 58 -3.26 0.28 13.91
CA PHE A 58 -4.22 -0.34 12.98
C PHE A 58 -4.47 -1.81 13.28
N THR A 59 -3.48 -2.51 13.85
CA THR A 59 -3.60 -3.92 14.24
C THR A 59 -3.28 -4.11 15.72
N PRO A 60 -4.01 -5.00 16.43
CA PRO A 60 -3.84 -5.21 17.87
C PRO A 60 -2.49 -5.86 18.23
N ARG A 61 -1.88 -6.56 17.26
CA ARG A 61 -0.55 -7.17 17.33
C ARG A 61 0.17 -6.98 15.99
N GLN A 62 1.47 -7.24 15.96
CA GLN A 62 2.19 -7.30 14.69
C GLN A 62 1.85 -8.60 13.95
N LEU A 63 1.13 -8.46 12.83
CA LEU A 63 0.84 -9.57 11.92
C LEU A 63 2.09 -9.91 11.08
N ARG A 64 2.27 -11.18 10.75
CA ARG A 64 3.20 -11.64 9.72
C ARG A 64 2.56 -11.45 8.34
N PRO A 65 3.35 -11.34 7.26
CA PRO A 65 2.82 -11.27 5.89
C PRO A 65 1.82 -12.40 5.55
N ALA A 66 2.07 -13.62 6.04
CA ALA A 66 1.19 -14.76 5.82
C ALA A 66 -0.19 -14.61 6.50
N GLU A 67 -0.31 -13.73 7.49
CA GLU A 67 -1.54 -13.43 8.23
C GLU A 67 -2.34 -12.29 7.59
N GLN A 68 -1.96 -11.83 6.38
CA GLN A 68 -2.59 -10.70 5.70
C GLN A 68 -4.12 -10.81 5.54
N GLY A 69 -4.67 -12.04 5.49
CA GLY A 69 -6.11 -12.26 5.43
C GLY A 69 -6.87 -11.73 6.66
N GLU A 70 -6.22 -11.67 7.83
CA GLU A 70 -6.82 -11.12 9.06
C GLU A 70 -7.17 -9.63 8.92
N LEU A 71 -6.51 -8.91 8.00
CA LEU A 71 -6.79 -7.49 7.75
C LEU A 71 -8.24 -7.23 7.34
N LEU A 72 -8.86 -8.15 6.60
CA LEU A 72 -10.23 -7.99 6.13
C LEU A 72 -11.22 -7.90 7.31
N GLY A 73 -11.00 -8.68 8.37
CA GLY A 73 -11.80 -8.62 9.61
C GLY A 73 -11.61 -7.31 10.38
N LEU A 74 -10.54 -6.57 10.11
CA LEU A 74 -10.27 -5.23 10.67
C LEU A 74 -10.74 -4.10 9.73
N GLY A 75 -11.42 -4.43 8.62
CA GLY A 75 -11.80 -3.47 7.60
C GLY A 75 -10.60 -2.85 6.88
N LEU A 76 -9.47 -3.56 6.79
CA LEU A 76 -8.25 -3.13 6.11
C LEU A 76 -7.99 -4.04 4.89
N GLY A 77 -7.44 -3.48 3.82
CA GLY A 77 -7.05 -4.24 2.63
C GLY A 77 -5.71 -3.81 2.06
N ILE A 78 -5.17 -4.60 1.14
CA ILE A 78 -3.93 -4.35 0.41
C ILE A 78 -4.11 -4.61 -1.09
N THR A 79 -3.65 -3.65 -1.90
CA THR A 79 -3.48 -3.74 -3.37
C THR A 79 -2.11 -3.14 -3.74
N ASN A 80 -1.78 -3.15 -5.03
CA ASN A 80 -0.71 -2.32 -5.59
C ASN A 80 -1.23 -1.41 -6.71
N VAL A 81 -0.47 -0.35 -7.04
CA VAL A 81 -0.70 0.49 -8.22
C VAL A 81 -0.43 -0.32 -9.49
N VAL A 82 0.74 -0.95 -9.55
CA VAL A 82 1.17 -1.78 -10.69
C VAL A 82 1.12 -3.25 -10.27
N ALA A 83 0.47 -4.08 -11.09
CA ALA A 83 0.27 -5.50 -10.79
C ALA A 83 1.55 -6.35 -10.96
N ARG A 84 2.45 -5.91 -11.83
CA ARG A 84 3.64 -6.65 -12.26
C ARG A 84 4.73 -6.66 -11.19
N ALA A 85 5.22 -7.85 -10.83
CA ALA A 85 6.35 -7.99 -9.92
C ALA A 85 7.70 -7.59 -10.54
N THR A 86 8.49 -6.81 -9.80
CA THR A 86 9.87 -6.40 -10.16
C THR A 86 10.83 -6.54 -8.98
N ALA A 87 12.14 -6.50 -9.25
CA ALA A 87 13.13 -6.46 -8.16
C ALA A 87 13.16 -5.08 -7.50
N ARG A 88 13.03 -4.02 -8.31
CA ARG A 88 13.00 -2.64 -7.85
C ARG A 88 11.87 -1.85 -8.51
N ALA A 89 11.33 -0.89 -7.75
CA ALA A 89 10.27 -0.01 -8.23
C ALA A 89 10.73 0.96 -9.34
N ASP A 90 12.03 1.23 -9.46
CA ASP A 90 12.62 2.08 -10.50
C ASP A 90 12.73 1.40 -11.88
N GLU A 91 12.33 0.13 -11.97
CA GLU A 91 12.17 -0.61 -13.23
C GLU A 91 10.79 -0.41 -13.87
N LEU A 92 9.90 0.30 -13.20
CA LEU A 92 8.58 0.66 -13.73
C LEU A 92 8.67 2.01 -14.41
N ASP A 93 8.14 2.10 -15.61
CA ASP A 93 8.07 3.38 -16.31
C ASP A 93 6.84 4.21 -15.88
N ALA A 94 6.82 5.48 -16.30
CA ALA A 94 5.75 6.40 -15.96
C ALA A 94 4.40 6.03 -16.62
N GLU A 95 4.40 5.22 -17.67
CA GLU A 95 3.19 4.74 -18.34
C GLU A 95 2.53 3.65 -17.50
N GLU A 96 3.30 2.66 -17.04
CA GLU A 96 2.81 1.62 -16.13
C GLU A 96 2.20 2.21 -14.87
N PHE A 97 2.78 3.29 -14.33
CA PHE A 97 2.17 4.01 -13.20
C PHE A 97 0.84 4.68 -13.56
N ARG A 98 0.74 5.33 -14.72
CA ARG A 98 -0.50 6.00 -15.17
C ARG A 98 -1.62 5.00 -15.42
N GLU A 99 -1.32 3.90 -16.11
CA GLU A 99 -2.25 2.81 -16.36
C GLU A 99 -2.68 2.14 -15.05
N GLY A 100 -1.71 1.85 -14.16
CA GLY A 100 -1.97 1.34 -12.83
C GLY A 100 -2.83 2.27 -11.98
N GLY A 101 -2.61 3.59 -12.08
CA GLY A 101 -3.43 4.61 -11.43
C GLY A 101 -4.89 4.59 -11.90
N ALA A 102 -5.13 4.45 -13.20
CA ALA A 102 -6.48 4.33 -13.77
C ALA A 102 -7.16 3.03 -13.32
N ALA A 103 -6.45 1.90 -13.37
CA ALA A 103 -6.96 0.60 -12.90
C ALA A 103 -7.26 0.62 -11.39
N LEU A 104 -6.41 1.28 -10.60
CA LEU A 104 -6.63 1.48 -9.17
C LEU A 104 -7.85 2.34 -8.90
N ALA A 105 -8.07 3.42 -9.66
CA ALA A 105 -9.26 4.26 -9.51
C ALA A 105 -10.55 3.46 -9.73
N ALA A 106 -10.62 2.65 -10.80
CA ALA A 106 -11.75 1.78 -11.07
C ALA A 106 -11.95 0.71 -9.98
N LYS A 107 -10.84 0.16 -9.44
CA LYS A 107 -10.89 -0.79 -8.32
C LYS A 107 -11.44 -0.14 -7.05
N VAL A 108 -11.01 1.08 -6.74
CA VAL A 108 -11.45 1.83 -5.57
C VAL A 108 -12.92 2.20 -5.67
N GLU A 109 -13.39 2.63 -6.83
CA GLU A 109 -14.82 2.87 -7.08
C GLU A 109 -15.66 1.62 -6.80
N ARG A 110 -15.20 0.46 -7.26
CA ARG A 110 -15.92 -0.80 -7.10
C ARG A 110 -15.91 -1.38 -5.69
N LEU A 111 -14.80 -1.19 -4.96
CA LEU A 111 -14.65 -1.67 -3.57
C LEU A 111 -15.20 -0.68 -2.54
N ALA A 112 -15.34 0.59 -2.93
CA ALA A 112 -15.80 1.70 -2.12
C ALA A 112 -15.15 1.77 -0.72
N PRO A 113 -13.80 1.74 -0.61
CA PRO A 113 -13.16 1.96 0.68
C PRO A 113 -13.37 3.42 1.13
N GLN A 114 -13.39 3.68 2.43
CA GLN A 114 -13.48 5.07 2.92
C GLN A 114 -12.20 5.86 2.57
N TRP A 115 -11.05 5.19 2.68
CA TRP A 115 -9.74 5.75 2.38
C TRP A 115 -8.93 4.84 1.46
N LEU A 116 -8.27 5.46 0.47
CA LEU A 116 -7.16 4.91 -0.27
C LEU A 116 -5.85 5.46 0.32
N ALA A 117 -5.00 4.58 0.83
CA ALA A 117 -3.70 4.95 1.37
C ALA A 117 -2.57 4.50 0.44
N VAL A 118 -2.03 5.41 -0.37
CA VAL A 118 -0.95 5.08 -1.31
C VAL A 118 0.40 5.12 -0.60
N VAL A 119 1.02 3.95 -0.49
CA VAL A 119 2.24 3.68 0.26
C VAL A 119 3.47 3.96 -0.61
N GLY A 120 3.80 5.25 -0.72
CA GLY A 120 4.92 5.78 -1.50
C GLY A 120 4.53 7.02 -2.28
N ILE A 121 4.97 8.20 -1.82
CA ILE A 121 4.61 9.49 -2.43
C ILE A 121 4.98 9.60 -3.92
N THR A 122 6.14 9.09 -4.34
CA THR A 122 6.56 9.17 -5.74
C THR A 122 5.64 8.36 -6.66
N ALA A 123 5.19 7.19 -6.22
CA ALA A 123 4.22 6.40 -6.97
C ALA A 123 2.87 7.11 -7.06
N TYR A 124 2.41 7.71 -5.95
CA TYR A 124 1.22 8.55 -5.96
C TYR A 124 1.31 9.71 -6.97
N ARG A 125 2.40 10.49 -6.90
CA ARG A 125 2.63 11.64 -7.79
C ARG A 125 2.60 11.22 -9.26
N THR A 126 3.24 10.11 -9.59
CA THR A 126 3.35 9.62 -10.97
C THR A 126 2.03 9.04 -11.47
N ALA A 127 1.40 8.17 -10.68
CA ALA A 127 0.17 7.49 -11.06
C ALA A 127 -1.02 8.44 -11.24
N PHE A 128 -1.05 9.54 -10.49
CA PHE A 128 -2.19 10.47 -10.47
C PHE A 128 -1.89 11.86 -11.03
N GLY A 129 -0.68 12.10 -11.53
CA GLY A 129 -0.29 13.37 -12.14
C GLY A 129 -0.18 14.54 -11.16
N GLU A 130 0.25 14.26 -9.92
CA GLU A 130 0.23 15.22 -8.80
C GLU A 130 1.65 15.58 -8.32
N PRO A 131 2.52 16.20 -9.14
CA PRO A 131 3.95 16.31 -8.85
C PRO A 131 4.29 17.04 -7.54
N LYS A 132 3.38 17.89 -7.04
CA LYS A 132 3.56 18.69 -5.82
C LYS A 132 2.96 18.06 -4.56
N ALA A 133 2.30 16.90 -4.68
CA ALA A 133 1.69 16.22 -3.53
C ALA A 133 2.69 15.95 -2.42
N ARG A 134 2.25 16.02 -1.17
CA ARG A 134 3.08 15.77 0.02
C ARG A 134 2.54 14.57 0.79
N ILE A 135 3.36 14.03 1.68
CA ILE A 135 2.89 13.02 2.65
C ILE A 135 1.76 13.62 3.49
N GLY A 136 0.68 12.87 3.70
CA GLY A 136 -0.51 13.34 4.38
C GLY A 136 -1.82 13.11 3.62
N PRO A 137 -2.93 13.67 4.13
CA PRO A 137 -4.20 13.68 3.40
C PRO A 137 -4.07 14.53 2.13
N GLN A 138 -4.79 14.14 1.09
CA GLN A 138 -4.87 14.87 -0.17
C GLN A 138 -6.27 15.45 -0.35
N ASP A 139 -6.38 16.59 -1.04
CA ASP A 139 -7.66 17.28 -1.26
C ASP A 139 -8.57 16.53 -2.23
N ARG A 140 -7.98 15.79 -3.17
CA ARG A 140 -8.73 15.02 -4.17
C ARG A 140 -9.22 13.68 -3.62
N THR A 141 -10.27 13.17 -4.25
CA THR A 141 -10.71 11.78 -4.14
C THR A 141 -10.25 10.96 -5.35
N ILE A 142 -10.23 9.64 -5.17
CA ILE A 142 -9.97 8.66 -6.24
C ILE A 142 -11.04 7.58 -6.11
N GLY A 143 -11.81 7.33 -7.17
CA GLY A 143 -12.91 6.34 -7.12
C GLY A 143 -13.89 6.58 -5.98
N GLY A 144 -14.11 7.84 -5.60
CA GLY A 144 -14.96 8.23 -4.45
C GLY A 144 -14.28 8.15 -3.07
N ALA A 145 -13.14 7.47 -2.93
CA ALA A 145 -12.42 7.38 -1.66
C ALA A 145 -11.57 8.63 -1.40
N ARG A 146 -11.43 9.00 -0.11
CA ARG A 146 -10.44 10.00 0.33
C ARG A 146 -9.04 9.42 0.20
N VAL A 147 -8.04 10.28 -0.02
CA VAL A 147 -6.70 9.82 -0.33
C VAL A 147 -5.71 10.25 0.73
N TRP A 148 -4.83 9.33 1.11
CA TRP A 148 -3.68 9.61 1.96
C TRP A 148 -2.40 9.11 1.29
N ALA A 149 -1.41 9.98 1.14
CA ALA A 149 -0.09 9.58 0.64
C ALA A 149 0.82 9.28 1.83
N LEU A 150 1.31 8.05 1.91
CA LEU A 150 2.13 7.54 2.99
C LEU A 150 3.59 7.35 2.54
N PRO A 151 4.56 7.35 3.48
CA PRO A 151 5.94 7.06 3.16
C PRO A 151 6.12 5.61 2.70
N ASN A 152 7.08 5.37 1.80
CA ASN A 152 7.41 4.02 1.36
C ASN A 152 8.13 3.24 2.48
N PRO A 153 7.62 2.06 2.91
CA PRO A 153 8.16 1.28 4.02
C PRO A 153 9.40 0.47 3.67
N SER A 154 9.86 0.48 2.41
CA SER A 154 11.12 -0.14 2.00
C SER A 154 12.27 0.32 2.90
N GLY A 155 13.12 -0.62 3.33
CA GLY A 155 14.31 -0.32 4.13
C GLY A 155 15.32 0.62 3.45
N LEU A 156 15.23 0.77 2.12
CA LEU A 156 16.05 1.73 1.36
C LEU A 156 15.66 3.20 1.62
N ASN A 157 14.47 3.45 2.16
CA ASN A 157 14.01 4.80 2.50
C ASN A 157 14.59 5.25 3.86
N ALA A 158 15.81 5.81 3.85
CA ALA A 158 16.54 6.22 5.05
C ALA A 158 15.93 7.44 5.78
N HIS A 159 15.15 8.27 5.07
CA HIS A 159 14.54 9.49 5.64
C HIS A 159 13.44 9.23 6.66
N TRP A 160 12.88 8.02 6.63
CA TRP A 160 11.78 7.64 7.49
C TRP A 160 12.22 6.50 8.40
N THR A 161 11.98 6.64 9.69
CA THR A 161 12.14 5.57 10.68
C THR A 161 10.83 4.81 10.84
N VAL A 162 10.86 3.60 11.43
CA VAL A 162 9.62 2.89 11.77
C VAL A 162 8.71 3.76 12.64
N GLN A 163 9.28 4.54 13.56
CA GLN A 163 8.52 5.41 14.46
C GLN A 163 7.84 6.56 13.71
N THR A 164 8.58 7.33 12.91
CA THR A 164 8.01 8.46 12.15
C THR A 164 6.99 8.01 11.11
N MET A 165 7.18 6.84 10.50
CA MET A 165 6.13 6.24 9.66
C MET A 165 4.89 5.89 10.48
N ALA A 166 5.06 5.28 11.66
CA ALA A 166 3.94 4.89 12.52
C ALA A 166 3.14 6.11 13.01
N GLU A 167 3.80 7.24 13.28
CA GLU A 167 3.15 8.51 13.61
C GLU A 167 2.23 8.98 12.46
N GLU A 168 2.70 8.92 11.21
CA GLU A 168 1.89 9.30 10.06
C GLU A 168 0.72 8.33 9.81
N TYR A 169 0.94 7.02 9.97
CA TYR A 169 -0.12 6.03 9.88
C TYR A 169 -1.14 6.21 11.02
N ALA A 170 -0.71 6.62 12.22
CA ALA A 170 -1.61 6.89 13.34
C ALA A 170 -2.52 8.10 13.04
N ARG A 171 -2.01 9.15 12.40
CA ARG A 171 -2.83 10.27 11.91
C ARG A 171 -3.91 9.82 10.92
N LEU A 172 -3.57 8.91 10.00
CA LEU A 172 -4.57 8.30 9.12
C LEU A 172 -5.60 7.50 9.94
N ARG A 173 -5.17 6.70 10.92
CA ARG A 173 -6.07 5.92 11.80
C ARG A 173 -7.07 6.82 12.52
N GLU A 174 -6.61 7.94 13.08
CA GLU A 174 -7.45 8.92 13.76
C GLU A 174 -8.51 9.51 12.81
N ALA A 175 -8.11 9.89 11.59
CA ALA A 175 -9.02 10.39 10.57
C ALA A 175 -10.06 9.35 10.08
N VAL A 176 -9.78 8.06 10.26
CA VAL A 176 -10.75 6.97 10.03
C VAL A 176 -11.74 6.85 11.19
N THR A 177 -11.28 6.99 12.44
CA THR A 177 -12.11 6.82 13.64
C THR A 177 -13.08 7.97 13.89
N ASP A 178 -12.68 9.22 13.62
CA ASP A 178 -13.49 10.42 13.86
C ASP A 178 -14.86 10.39 13.14
N ARG A 179 -15.01 9.53 12.13
CA ARG A 179 -16.24 9.35 11.37
C ARG A 179 -17.08 8.13 11.73
N SER A 180 -16.57 7.22 12.54
CA SER A 180 -17.37 6.06 13.00
C SER A 180 -18.30 6.44 14.17
N GLY A 181 -18.17 7.67 14.70
CA GLY A 181 -18.95 8.20 15.82
C GLY A 181 -19.75 9.46 15.51
N SER A 182 -19.98 9.80 14.23
CA SER A 182 -20.88 10.88 13.80
C SER A 182 -22.07 10.33 13.03
#